data_AF-A0AAJ4PBV9-F1
#
_entry.id   AF-A0AAJ4PBV9-F1
#
_cell.length_a   1.000
_cell.length_b   1.000
_cell.length_c   1.000
_cell.angle_alpha   90.00
_cell.angle_beta   90.00
_cell.angle_gamma   90.00
#
_symmetry.space_group_name_H-M   'P 1'
#
loop_
_entity.id
_entity.type
_entity.pdbx_description
1 polymer ?
#
loop_
_entity_poly.entity_id
_entity_poly.type
_entity_poly.pdbx_seq_one_letter_code
_entity_poly.pdbx_strand_id
1 'polypeptide(L)'
;MSGKYPYMDKDGYIDILSDAFINAYTRQNRITEFAGITQSMDVAEVEKTYGKPTHDGKNRISRNHERFGDIAIENTDYKVSQIYINSSAPHTREEILAKYGVTIEVWKNDDGEVISLVYNNNHSNRFQLILHFDKNEHYIAME
;
A
#
# COMPACT_ATOMS: atom_id res chain seq x y z
N MET A 1 1.84 19.38 1.33
CA MET A 1 1.08 18.11 1.42
C MET A 1 0.50 17.87 2.81
N SER A 2 1.07 18.42 3.90
CA SER A 2 0.48 18.28 5.24
C SER A 2 -0.96 18.81 5.30
N GLY A 3 -1.90 17.97 5.71
CA GLY A 3 -3.31 18.34 5.96
C GLY A 3 -4.33 17.86 4.94
N LYS A 4 -3.91 17.38 3.75
CA LYS A 4 -4.85 16.80 2.76
C LYS A 4 -5.21 15.35 3.09
N TYR A 5 -4.26 14.59 3.61
CA TYR A 5 -4.42 13.19 3.97
C TYR A 5 -4.00 13.01 5.43
N PRO A 6 -4.94 12.77 6.36
CA PRO A 6 -4.65 12.75 7.81
C PRO A 6 -3.75 11.60 8.26
N TYR A 7 -3.55 10.60 7.40
CA TYR A 7 -2.70 9.43 7.61
C TYR A 7 -1.30 9.55 6.98
N MET A 8 -1.00 10.67 6.32
CA MET A 8 0.27 10.86 5.62
C MET A 8 0.94 12.16 6.06
N ASP A 9 2.22 12.08 6.39
CA ASP A 9 2.99 13.24 6.80
C ASP A 9 3.46 14.11 5.62
N LYS A 10 4.26 15.14 5.91
CA LYS A 10 4.78 16.08 4.89
C LYS A 10 5.80 15.44 3.94
N ASP A 11 6.45 14.36 4.35
CA ASP A 11 7.50 13.66 3.61
C ASP A 11 6.94 12.44 2.85
N GLY A 12 5.63 12.17 3.02
CA GLY A 12 4.92 11.10 2.33
C GLY A 12 4.91 9.78 3.08
N TYR A 13 5.30 9.76 4.36
CA TYR A 13 5.21 8.57 5.19
C TYR A 13 3.78 8.32 5.64
N ILE A 14 3.36 7.06 5.57
CA ILE A 14 1.98 6.65 5.80
C ILE A 14 1.90 5.81 7.08
N ASP A 15 1.06 6.26 8.01
CA ASP A 15 0.71 5.49 9.20
C ASP A 15 -0.42 4.50 8.86
N ILE A 16 -0.02 3.29 8.45
CA ILE A 16 -0.95 2.22 8.06
C ILE A 16 -1.77 1.69 9.23
N LEU A 17 -1.35 1.92 10.48
CA LEU A 17 -2.07 1.46 11.67
C LEU A 17 -3.10 2.48 12.17
N SER A 18 -3.14 3.68 11.59
CA SER A 18 -4.09 4.72 11.96
C SER A 18 -5.52 4.38 11.50
N ASP A 19 -6.51 4.68 12.34
CA ASP A 19 -7.92 4.55 11.98
C ASP A 19 -8.25 5.40 10.75
N ALA A 20 -7.57 6.54 10.58
CA ALA A 20 -7.71 7.40 9.43
C ALA A 20 -7.29 6.71 8.13
N PHE A 21 -6.14 6.03 8.13
CA PHE A 21 -5.68 5.23 6.99
C PHE A 21 -6.63 4.07 6.73
N ILE A 22 -6.91 3.26 7.74
CA ILE A 22 -7.74 2.05 7.59
C ILE A 22 -9.09 2.45 7.03
N ASN A 23 -9.76 3.48 7.56
CA ASN A 23 -11.04 3.95 7.02
C ASN A 23 -10.92 4.50 5.60
N ALA A 24 -9.86 5.24 5.27
CA ALA A 24 -9.66 5.78 3.92
C ALA A 24 -9.39 4.69 2.87
N TYR A 25 -8.53 3.72 3.21
CA TYR A 25 -8.09 2.66 2.30
C TYR A 25 -9.15 1.57 2.12
N THR A 26 -9.93 1.26 3.16
CA THR A 26 -10.93 0.18 3.11
C THR A 26 -12.31 0.61 2.60
N ARG A 27 -12.73 1.85 2.87
CA ARG A 27 -14.09 2.31 2.53
C ARG A 27 -14.20 2.98 1.17
N GLN A 28 -13.08 3.45 0.61
CA GLN A 28 -13.08 4.11 -0.69
C GLN A 28 -12.61 3.12 -1.76
N ASN A 29 -13.26 3.13 -2.92
CA ASN A 29 -13.16 2.13 -3.98
C ASN A 29 -11.85 2.29 -4.80
N ARG A 30 -10.70 1.95 -4.21
CA ARG A 30 -9.42 2.65 -4.48
C ARG A 30 -8.23 1.84 -5.04
N ILE A 31 -8.40 0.64 -5.61
CA ILE A 31 -7.32 0.03 -6.44
C ILE A 31 -6.86 1.01 -7.53
N THR A 32 -7.81 1.82 -8.01
CA THR A 32 -7.59 2.80 -9.06
C THR A 32 -7.34 4.21 -8.56
N GLU A 33 -7.36 4.49 -7.25
CA GLU A 33 -7.02 5.82 -6.73
C GLU A 33 -6.50 5.79 -5.29
N PHE A 34 -5.27 6.21 -5.03
CA PHE A 34 -4.82 6.46 -3.66
C PHE A 34 -4.13 7.80 -3.53
N ALA A 35 -4.49 8.56 -2.50
CA ALA A 35 -3.95 9.90 -2.25
C ALA A 35 -3.96 10.81 -3.50
N GLY A 36 -4.99 10.70 -4.34
CA GLY A 36 -5.15 11.51 -5.56
C GLY A 36 -4.27 11.08 -6.73
N ILE A 37 -3.54 9.96 -6.64
CA ILE A 37 -2.95 9.26 -7.77
C ILE A 37 -3.99 8.28 -8.27
N THR A 38 -4.30 8.28 -9.56
CA THR A 38 -5.24 7.32 -10.15
C THR A 38 -4.54 6.36 -11.11
N GLN A 39 -5.10 5.16 -11.29
CA GLN A 39 -4.72 4.29 -12.40
C GLN A 39 -4.90 5.04 -13.73
N SER A 40 -4.00 4.79 -14.68
CA SER A 40 -3.87 5.49 -15.98
C SER A 40 -3.42 6.96 -15.91
N MET A 41 -3.21 7.52 -14.72
CA MET A 41 -2.58 8.84 -14.55
C MET A 41 -1.17 8.83 -15.14
N ASP A 42 -0.76 9.92 -15.77
CA ASP A 42 0.61 10.05 -16.26
C ASP A 42 1.57 10.19 -15.08
N VAL A 43 2.69 9.46 -15.12
CA VAL A 43 3.75 9.55 -14.09
C VAL A 43 4.20 11.01 -13.88
N ALA A 44 4.31 11.79 -14.95
CA ALA A 44 4.68 13.20 -14.87
C ALA A 44 3.67 14.04 -14.06
N GLU A 45 2.39 13.64 -13.97
CA GLU A 45 1.39 14.31 -13.13
C GLU A 45 1.56 13.92 -11.65
N VAL A 46 1.94 12.67 -11.38
CA VAL A 46 2.34 12.24 -10.04
C VAL A 46 3.54 13.05 -9.57
N GLU A 47 4.55 13.21 -10.42
CA GLU A 47 5.75 13.99 -10.11
C GLU A 47 5.47 15.47 -9.82
N LYS A 48 4.48 16.08 -10.49
CA LYS A 48 4.05 17.47 -10.19
C LYS A 48 3.50 17.60 -8.77
N THR A 49 2.89 16.54 -8.25
CA THR A 49 2.25 16.54 -6.93
C THR A 49 3.24 16.17 -5.83
N TYR A 50 4.06 15.14 -6.08
CA TYR A 50 4.90 14.50 -5.07
C TYR A 50 6.39 14.79 -5.22
N GLY A 51 6.81 15.47 -6.29
CA GLY A 51 8.22 15.61 -6.65
C GLY A 51 8.74 14.40 -7.41
N LYS A 52 10.05 14.38 -7.69
CA LYS A 52 10.69 13.25 -8.36
C LYS A 52 10.69 11.99 -7.48
N PRO A 53 10.61 10.79 -8.06
CA PRO A 53 10.75 9.56 -7.30
C PRO A 53 12.10 9.53 -6.58
N THR A 54 12.08 9.11 -5.33
CA THR A 54 13.27 9.18 -4.46
C THR A 54 14.03 7.85 -4.40
N HIS A 55 13.33 6.74 -4.63
CA HIS A 55 13.84 5.38 -4.52
C HIS A 55 13.08 4.47 -5.49
N ASP A 56 13.66 3.31 -5.79
CA ASP A 56 12.93 2.22 -6.39
C ASP A 56 11.95 1.64 -5.34
N GLY A 57 10.68 1.48 -5.71
CA GLY A 57 9.71 0.78 -4.88
C GLY A 57 10.02 -0.72 -4.81
N LYS A 58 9.66 -1.35 -3.68
CA LYS A 58 9.78 -2.82 -3.52
C LYS A 58 8.41 -3.46 -3.75
N ASN A 59 8.26 -4.29 -4.75
CA ASN A 59 7.19 -5.29 -4.78
C ASN A 59 7.84 -6.67 -4.63
N ARG A 60 7.12 -7.65 -4.06
CA ARG A 60 7.47 -9.07 -4.14
C ARG A 60 7.60 -9.56 -5.60
N ILE A 61 6.99 -8.86 -6.56
CA ILE A 61 6.75 -9.31 -7.94
C ILE A 61 7.55 -8.54 -9.02
N SER A 62 7.94 -7.27 -8.81
CA SER A 62 8.62 -6.48 -9.85
C SER A 62 9.67 -5.49 -9.30
N ARG A 63 10.70 -5.22 -10.10
CA ARG A 63 11.84 -4.33 -9.79
C ARG A 63 11.69 -2.89 -10.30
N ASN A 64 10.64 -2.60 -11.09
CA ASN A 64 10.47 -1.30 -11.73
C ASN A 64 9.30 -0.54 -11.11
N HIS A 65 9.51 0.05 -9.94
CA HIS A 65 8.52 0.90 -9.28
C HIS A 65 9.11 2.26 -8.96
N GLU A 66 8.34 3.31 -9.19
CA GLU A 66 8.69 4.65 -8.74
C GLU A 66 8.08 4.88 -7.35
N ARG A 67 8.89 5.36 -6.41
CA ARG A 67 8.46 5.59 -5.02
C ARG A 67 8.42 7.07 -4.65
N PHE A 68 7.25 7.49 -4.16
CA PHE A 68 6.92 8.84 -3.70
C PHE A 68 6.54 8.75 -2.21
N GLY A 69 7.52 8.93 -1.31
CA GLY A 69 7.32 8.64 0.11
C GLY A 69 7.05 7.15 0.33
N ASP A 70 5.92 6.80 0.93
CA ASP A 70 5.48 5.41 1.10
C ASP A 70 4.55 4.91 -0.01
N ILE A 71 4.24 5.74 -1.01
CA ILE A 71 3.45 5.32 -2.16
C ILE A 71 4.42 4.80 -3.24
N ALA A 72 4.28 3.54 -3.60
CA ALA A 72 4.96 2.96 -4.76
C ALA A 72 3.96 2.81 -5.90
N ILE A 73 4.38 3.16 -7.12
CA ILE A 73 3.58 2.92 -8.33
C ILE A 73 4.31 1.98 -9.27
N GLU A 74 3.56 1.05 -9.85
CA GLU A 74 3.97 0.38 -11.07
C GLU A 74 3.49 1.23 -12.24
N ASN A 75 4.31 1.33 -13.29
CA ASN A 75 3.93 2.04 -14.50
C ASN A 75 4.13 1.19 -15.75
N THR A 76 3.25 1.41 -16.72
CA THR A 76 3.32 0.83 -18.07
C THR A 76 3.13 1.98 -19.05
N ASP A 77 4.05 2.14 -20.00
CA ASP A 77 4.04 3.24 -20.95
C ASP A 77 3.90 4.63 -20.28
N TYR A 78 4.62 4.84 -19.17
CA TYR A 78 4.62 6.08 -18.38
C TYR A 78 3.28 6.43 -17.71
N LYS A 79 2.38 5.45 -17.59
CA LYS A 79 1.10 5.58 -16.89
C LYS A 79 1.03 4.65 -15.68
N VAL A 80 0.42 5.11 -14.59
CA VAL A 80 0.20 4.31 -13.38
C VAL A 80 -0.65 3.08 -13.71
N SER A 81 -0.10 1.88 -13.55
CA SER A 81 -0.83 0.63 -13.75
C SER A 81 -1.36 0.08 -12.42
N GLN A 82 -0.57 0.19 -11.35
CA GLN A 82 -0.93 -0.23 -10.00
C GLN A 82 -0.33 0.70 -8.94
N ILE A 83 -0.95 0.74 -7.76
CA ILE A 83 -0.53 1.56 -6.62
C ILE A 83 -0.38 0.64 -5.41
N TYR A 84 0.76 0.75 -4.73
CA TYR A 84 1.08 -0.03 -3.54
C TYR A 84 1.47 0.90 -2.38
N ILE A 85 1.25 0.44 -1.15
CA ILE A 85 1.74 1.14 0.04
C ILE A 85 2.95 0.41 0.59
N ASN A 86 4.12 1.00 0.40
CA ASN A 86 5.39 0.53 0.94
C ASN A 86 5.72 1.37 2.17
N SER A 87 5.10 1.07 3.31
CA SER A 87 5.37 1.80 4.55
C SER A 87 6.85 1.78 4.90
N SER A 88 7.41 2.94 5.26
CA SER A 88 8.78 3.05 5.78
C SER A 88 8.87 2.65 7.25
N ALA A 89 7.74 2.56 7.95
CA ALA A 89 7.70 2.16 9.34
C ALA A 89 7.70 0.62 9.45
N PRO A 90 8.57 0.04 10.30
CA PRO A 90 8.52 -1.38 10.57
C PRO A 90 7.28 -1.67 11.40
N HIS A 91 6.45 -2.59 10.90
CA HIS A 91 5.29 -3.11 11.63
C HIS A 91 5.35 -4.63 11.64
N THR A 92 5.06 -5.22 12.78
CA THR A 92 4.94 -6.66 12.95
C THR A 92 3.56 -7.13 12.51
N ARG A 93 3.46 -8.41 12.14
CA ARG A 93 2.18 -9.07 11.88
C ARG A 93 1.22 -9.01 13.07
N GLU A 94 1.73 -9.05 14.30
CA GLU A 94 0.92 -8.95 15.52
C GLU A 94 0.25 -7.57 15.62
N GLU A 95 0.99 -6.49 15.40
CA GLU A 95 0.43 -5.12 15.40
C GLU A 95 -0.64 -4.93 14.32
N ILE A 96 -0.41 -5.50 13.14
CA ILE A 96 -1.38 -5.49 12.04
C ILE A 96 -2.65 -6.24 12.44
N LEU A 97 -2.53 -7.46 12.98
CA LEU A 97 -3.70 -8.23 13.41
C LEU A 97 -4.49 -7.53 14.52
N ALA A 98 -3.80 -6.86 15.45
CA ALA A 98 -4.44 -6.09 16.52
C ALA A 98 -5.26 -4.91 15.98
N LYS A 99 -4.87 -4.32 14.83
CA LYS A 99 -5.52 -3.16 14.22
C LYS A 99 -6.58 -3.51 13.17
N TYR A 100 -6.25 -4.43 12.28
CA TYR A 100 -7.12 -4.81 11.16
C TYR A 100 -8.12 -5.91 11.53
N GLY A 101 -7.92 -6.59 12.65
CA GLY A 101 -8.79 -7.67 13.12
C GLY A 101 -8.58 -8.97 12.35
N VAL A 102 -9.67 -9.71 12.17
CA VAL A 102 -9.64 -11.07 11.63
C VAL A 102 -9.53 -11.05 10.10
N THR A 103 -8.45 -11.65 9.59
CA THR A 103 -8.22 -11.91 8.17
C THR A 103 -9.20 -12.98 7.63
N ILE A 104 -9.55 -12.91 6.35
CA ILE A 104 -10.39 -13.94 5.70
C ILE A 104 -9.56 -15.09 5.12
N GLU A 105 -8.31 -14.83 4.79
CA GLU A 105 -7.38 -15.82 4.25
C GLU A 105 -5.96 -15.54 4.74
N VAL A 106 -5.15 -16.60 4.82
CA VAL A 106 -3.74 -16.52 5.19
C VAL A 106 -2.95 -17.26 4.11
N TRP A 107 -2.12 -16.53 3.37
CA TRP A 107 -1.25 -17.12 2.37
C TRP A 107 0.06 -17.52 3.02
N LYS A 108 0.53 -18.72 2.67
CA LYS A 108 1.76 -19.31 3.19
C LYS A 108 2.68 -19.74 2.05
N ASN A 109 3.99 -19.74 2.29
CA ASN A 109 4.95 -20.38 1.39
C ASN A 109 4.94 -21.91 1.58
N ASP A 110 5.76 -22.62 0.80
CA ASP A 110 5.88 -24.09 0.84
C ASP A 110 6.37 -24.61 2.20
N ASP A 111 7.12 -23.79 2.95
CA ASP A 111 7.60 -24.09 4.30
C ASP A 111 6.54 -23.83 5.39
N GLY A 112 5.36 -23.33 5.00
CA GLY A 112 4.25 -23.03 5.91
C GLY A 112 4.35 -21.68 6.63
N GLU A 113 5.35 -20.85 6.30
CA GLU A 113 5.51 -19.50 6.81
C GLU A 113 4.46 -18.58 6.19
N VAL A 114 3.88 -17.69 6.99
CA VAL A 114 2.88 -16.74 6.51
C VAL A 114 3.56 -15.63 5.72
N ILE A 115 3.13 -15.49 4.46
CA ILE A 115 3.64 -14.47 3.54
C ILE A 115 2.65 -13.32 3.34
N SER A 116 1.34 -13.58 3.50
CA SER A 116 0.34 -12.53 3.34
C SER A 116 -0.90 -12.78 4.21
N LEU A 117 -1.55 -11.69 4.62
CA LEU A 117 -2.87 -11.67 5.23
C LEU A 117 -3.85 -10.99 4.26
N VAL A 118 -4.99 -11.63 4.00
CA VAL A 118 -6.01 -11.17 3.05
C VAL A 118 -7.26 -10.73 3.80
N TYR A 119 -7.64 -9.48 3.63
CA TYR A 119 -8.82 -8.88 4.25
C TYR A 119 -9.85 -8.52 3.18
N ASN A 120 -11.12 -8.92 3.37
CA ASN A 120 -12.22 -8.43 2.55
C ASN A 120 -12.89 -7.27 3.26
N ASN A 121 -12.36 -6.07 3.05
CA ASN A 121 -12.81 -4.89 3.77
C ASN A 121 -13.86 -4.08 3.01
N ASN A 122 -14.32 -4.56 1.84
CA ASN A 122 -15.37 -3.90 1.08
C ASN A 122 -16.36 -4.90 0.45
N HIS A 123 -17.46 -5.14 1.17
CA HIS A 123 -18.56 -6.00 0.73
C HIS A 123 -19.25 -5.55 -0.57
N SER A 124 -19.00 -4.32 -1.04
CA SER A 124 -19.68 -3.75 -2.20
C SER A 124 -18.96 -3.98 -3.54
N ASN A 125 -17.66 -4.28 -3.54
CA ASN A 125 -16.85 -4.34 -4.78
C ASN A 125 -15.98 -5.61 -4.91
N ARG A 126 -16.08 -6.56 -3.97
CA ARG A 126 -15.26 -7.80 -3.90
C ARG A 126 -13.74 -7.55 -3.81
N PHE A 127 -13.32 -6.35 -3.45
CA PHE A 127 -11.90 -6.03 -3.31
C PHE A 127 -11.31 -6.69 -2.07
N GLN A 128 -10.09 -7.21 -2.23
CA GLN A 128 -9.29 -7.79 -1.17
C GLN A 128 -8.09 -6.88 -0.92
N LEU A 129 -7.93 -6.48 0.33
CA LEU A 129 -6.72 -5.85 0.84
C LEU A 129 -5.74 -6.97 1.18
N ILE A 130 -4.54 -6.96 0.62
CA ILE A 130 -3.54 -7.99 0.90
C ILE A 130 -2.31 -7.32 1.49
N LEU A 131 -1.94 -7.72 2.72
CA LEU A 131 -0.74 -7.24 3.40
C LEU A 131 0.34 -8.32 3.34
N HIS A 132 1.52 -7.96 2.84
CA HIS A 132 2.65 -8.85 2.65
C HIS A 132 3.68 -8.71 3.76
N PHE A 133 4.28 -9.83 4.14
CA PHE A 133 5.26 -9.91 5.23
C PHE A 133 6.58 -10.55 4.77
N ASP A 134 7.68 -10.17 5.41
CA ASP A 134 8.96 -10.84 5.26
C ASP A 134 9.04 -12.08 6.16
N LYS A 135 10.12 -12.85 6.01
CA LYS A 135 10.38 -14.05 6.82
C LYS A 135 10.52 -13.79 8.33
N ASN A 136 10.70 -12.53 8.73
CA ASN A 136 10.78 -12.10 10.13
C ASN A 136 9.44 -11.54 10.61
N GLU A 137 8.36 -11.76 9.86
CA GLU A 137 7.00 -11.28 10.14
C GLU A 137 6.85 -9.75 10.13
N HIS A 138 7.76 -9.04 9.45
CA HIS A 138 7.65 -7.61 9.24
C HIS A 138 6.89 -7.28 7.96
N TYR A 139 6.02 -6.29 8.04
CA TYR A 139 5.30 -5.73 6.92
C TYR A 139 6.27 -5.24 5.82
N ILE A 140 5.95 -5.58 4.56
CA ILE A 140 6.71 -5.14 3.37
C ILE A 140 5.86 -4.19 2.52
N ALA A 141 4.64 -4.60 2.20
CA ALA A 141 3.82 -3.93 1.19
C ALA A 141 2.33 -4.28 1.36
N MET A 142 1.50 -3.45 0.75
CA MET A 142 0.05 -3.59 0.70
C MET A 142 -0.46 -3.32 -0.71
N GLU A 143 -1.37 -4.18 -1.15
CA GLU A 143 -2.10 -4.15 -2.44
C GLU A 143 -3.62 -4.16 -2.24
#